data_AF-X1LW75-F1
#
_entry.id   AF-X1LW75-F1
#
_cell.length_a   1.000
_cell.length_b   1.000
_cell.length_c   1.000
_cell.angle_alpha   90.00
_cell.angle_beta   90.00
_cell.angle_gamma   90.00
#
_symmetry.space_group_name_H-M   'P 1'
#
loop_
_entity.id
_entity.type
_entity.pdbx_description
1 polymer ?
#
loop_
_entity_poly.entity_id
_entity_poly.type
_entity_poly.pdbx_seq_one_letter_code
_entity_poly.pdbx_strand_id
1 'polypeptide(L)'
;RANSKERDLRISLFNTLLTSPHRDLDGLYPVHENIVDQDPLLYRQLASWYWDKGEIRDHKEMFIINLSLGKFEGHRDIGLALLRKLPPYEVRRVLDFVRGWQTYVSEKEKKEKKAIKHGLFRNVPRSMRTEITRYLREREADN
;
A
#
# COMPACT_ATOMS: atom_id res chain seq x y z
N ARG A 1 -0.96 31.85 4.15
CA ARG A 1 0.10 30.95 4.65
C ARG A 1 -0.22 29.45 4.53
N ALA A 2 -1.47 29.03 4.28
CA ALA A 2 -1.83 27.61 4.03
C ALA A 2 -1.34 27.07 2.66
N ASN A 3 -1.33 27.92 1.63
CA ASN A 3 -1.02 27.53 0.24
C ASN A 3 0.40 26.96 0.04
N SER A 4 1.40 27.36 0.83
CA SER A 4 2.77 26.82 0.69
C SER A 4 2.85 25.37 1.19
N LYS A 5 2.30 25.08 2.38
CA LYS A 5 2.35 23.74 2.97
C LYS A 5 1.61 22.72 2.10
N GLU A 6 0.43 23.06 1.60
CA GLU A 6 -0.34 22.20 0.68
C GLU A 6 0.42 21.92 -0.62
N ARG A 7 1.10 22.93 -1.19
CA ARG A 7 1.94 22.75 -2.38
C ARG A 7 3.12 21.82 -2.12
N ASP A 8 3.81 21.99 -1.00
CA ASP A 8 5.00 21.20 -0.66
C ASP A 8 4.66 19.70 -0.52
N LEU A 9 3.50 19.39 0.05
CA LEU A 9 2.99 18.03 0.23
C LEU A 9 2.62 17.36 -1.10
N ARG A 10 1.90 18.08 -1.95
CA ARG A 10 1.54 17.59 -3.30
C ARG A 10 2.80 17.33 -4.13
N ILE A 11 3.78 18.25 -4.08
CA ILE A 11 5.06 18.08 -4.78
C ILE A 11 5.80 16.84 -4.27
N SER A 12 5.85 16.63 -2.95
CA SER A 12 6.49 15.45 -2.36
C SER A 12 5.87 14.16 -2.89
N LEU A 13 4.53 14.06 -2.92
CA LEU A 13 3.82 12.93 -3.50
C LEU A 13 4.17 12.72 -4.96
N PHE A 14 4.03 13.76 -5.79
CA PHE A 14 4.30 13.64 -7.22
C PHE A 14 5.74 13.21 -7.48
N ASN A 15 6.70 13.74 -6.72
CA ASN A 15 8.09 13.32 -6.82
C ASN A 15 8.27 11.83 -6.52
N THR A 16 7.56 11.27 -5.53
CA THR A 16 7.61 9.82 -5.30
C THR A 16 7.07 9.03 -6.49
N LEU A 17 5.98 9.49 -7.13
CA LEU A 17 5.39 8.82 -8.29
C LEU A 17 6.30 8.81 -9.52
N LEU A 18 7.30 9.70 -9.57
CA LEU A 18 8.31 9.76 -10.64
C LEU A 18 9.49 8.80 -10.39
N THR A 19 9.53 8.13 -9.25
CA THR A 19 10.62 7.23 -8.87
C THR A 19 10.13 5.80 -8.71
N SER A 20 10.93 4.83 -9.14
CA SER A 20 10.67 3.42 -8.87
C SER A 20 11.27 3.05 -7.51
N PRO A 21 10.47 2.67 -6.51
CA PRO A 21 10.98 2.31 -5.18
C PRO A 21 11.66 0.93 -5.17
N HIS A 22 11.66 0.18 -6.28
CA HIS A 22 12.33 -1.12 -6.41
C HIS A 22 12.02 -2.11 -5.27
N ARG A 23 10.75 -2.19 -4.86
CA ARG A 23 10.24 -3.00 -3.74
C ARG A 23 10.60 -2.51 -2.34
N ASP A 24 11.18 -1.31 -2.19
CA ASP A 24 11.30 -0.66 -0.88
C ASP A 24 9.96 -0.04 -0.44
N LEU A 25 9.03 -0.91 -0.07
CA LEU A 25 7.71 -0.51 0.41
C LEU A 25 7.78 0.13 1.80
N ASP A 26 8.79 -0.22 2.60
CA ASP A 26 8.99 0.31 3.95
C ASP A 26 9.39 1.79 3.89
N GLY A 27 10.24 2.19 2.94
CA GLY A 27 10.56 3.59 2.68
C GLY A 27 9.41 4.38 2.02
N LEU A 28 8.60 3.72 1.19
CA LEU A 28 7.51 4.37 0.46
C LEU A 28 6.25 4.61 1.31
N TYR A 29 5.90 3.66 2.19
CA TYR A 29 4.66 3.72 2.96
C TYR A 29 4.48 5.02 3.77
N PRO A 30 5.49 5.54 4.51
CA PRO A 30 5.34 6.76 5.29
C PRO A 30 4.93 7.99 4.48
N VAL A 31 5.36 8.07 3.21
CA VAL A 31 4.96 9.18 2.33
C VAL A 31 3.48 9.09 2.01
N HIS A 32 3.01 7.90 1.62
CA HIS A 32 1.60 7.68 1.33
C HIS A 32 0.71 7.86 2.58
N GLU A 33 1.16 7.40 3.76
CA GLU A 33 0.45 7.55 5.04
C GLU A 33 0.30 9.04 5.41
N ASN A 34 1.37 9.82 5.24
CA ASN A 34 1.33 11.26 5.54
C ASN A 34 0.28 12.01 4.69
N ILE A 35 0.17 11.67 3.41
CA ILE A 35 -0.73 12.35 2.49
C ILE A 35 -2.17 11.96 2.75
N VAL A 36 -2.45 10.67 2.98
CA VAL A 36 -3.83 10.24 3.27
C VAL A 36 -4.35 10.86 4.56
N ASP A 37 -3.48 11.08 5.55
CA ASP A 37 -3.82 11.77 6.80
C ASP A 37 -4.11 13.25 6.61
N GLN A 38 -3.47 13.90 5.64
CA GLN A 38 -3.61 15.34 5.40
C GLN A 38 -4.72 15.69 4.42
N ASP A 39 -4.86 14.94 3.33
CA ASP A 39 -5.86 15.16 2.28
C ASP A 39 -6.43 13.82 1.79
N PRO A 40 -7.36 13.22 2.56
CA PRO A 40 -7.96 11.93 2.20
C PRO A 40 -8.82 12.00 0.93
N LEU A 41 -9.34 13.18 0.58
CA LEU A 41 -10.16 13.38 -0.63
C LEU A 41 -9.29 13.37 -1.89
N LEU A 42 -8.16 14.07 -1.85
CA LEU A 42 -7.16 14.01 -2.92
C LEU A 42 -6.62 12.59 -3.06
N TYR A 43 -6.26 11.96 -1.93
CA TYR A 43 -5.63 10.63 -1.96
C TYR A 43 -6.50 9.58 -2.65
N ARG A 44 -7.81 9.56 -2.37
CA ARG A 44 -8.74 8.63 -3.06
C ARG A 44 -8.86 8.93 -4.55
N GLN A 45 -8.94 10.20 -4.94
CA GLN A 45 -9.06 10.60 -6.34
C GLN A 45 -7.80 10.23 -7.11
N LEU A 46 -6.64 10.49 -6.51
CA LEU A 46 -5.35 10.14 -7.07
C LEU A 46 -5.19 8.62 -7.18
N ALA A 47 -5.60 7.85 -6.18
CA ALA A 47 -5.57 6.40 -6.26
C ALA A 47 -6.38 5.86 -7.45
N SER A 48 -7.59 6.39 -7.67
CA SER A 48 -8.41 6.04 -8.83
C SER A 48 -7.73 6.42 -10.15
N TRP A 49 -7.21 7.65 -10.26
CA TRP A 49 -6.50 8.09 -11.46
C TRP A 49 -5.23 7.25 -11.72
N TYR A 50 -4.45 6.98 -10.68
CA TYR A 50 -3.20 6.23 -10.76
C TYR A 50 -3.43 4.76 -11.09
N TRP A 51 -4.58 4.21 -10.70
CA TRP A 51 -4.95 2.86 -11.11
C TRP A 51 -4.98 2.72 -12.65
N ASP A 52 -5.61 3.69 -13.30
CA ASP A 52 -5.84 3.70 -14.75
C ASP A 52 -4.63 4.22 -15.54
N LYS A 53 -3.86 5.17 -14.99
CA LYS A 53 -2.78 5.89 -15.70
C LYS A 53 -1.38 5.60 -15.18
N GLY A 54 -1.26 5.13 -13.94
CA GLY A 54 0.02 4.84 -13.31
C GLY A 54 0.60 3.50 -13.75
N GLU A 55 1.92 3.45 -13.89
CA GLU A 55 2.64 2.27 -14.35
C GLU A 55 3.36 1.53 -13.21
N ILE A 56 3.75 2.24 -12.15
CA ILE A 56 4.58 1.67 -11.09
C ILE A 56 3.68 0.91 -10.10
N ARG A 57 3.84 -0.40 -10.10
CA ARG A 57 3.09 -1.35 -9.26
C ARG A 57 3.15 -1.01 -7.77
N ASP A 58 4.32 -0.68 -7.25
CA ASP A 58 4.52 -0.48 -5.81
C ASP A 58 3.65 0.68 -5.27
N HIS A 59 3.38 1.72 -6.08
CA HIS A 59 2.42 2.76 -5.70
C HIS A 59 0.97 2.27 -5.73
N LYS A 60 0.59 1.40 -6.67
CA LYS A 60 -0.76 0.78 -6.69
C LYS A 60 -0.98 -0.03 -5.40
N GLU A 61 0.02 -0.80 -4.99
CA GLU A 61 0.00 -1.54 -3.73
C GLU A 61 -0.16 -0.58 -2.53
N MET A 62 0.60 0.52 -2.48
CA MET A 62 0.50 1.51 -1.40
C MET A 62 -0.86 2.21 -1.32
N PHE A 63 -1.45 2.58 -2.46
CA PHE A 63 -2.80 3.14 -2.50
C PHE A 63 -3.81 2.16 -1.92
N ILE A 64 -3.75 0.89 -2.35
CA ILE A 64 -4.67 -0.15 -1.87
C ILE A 64 -4.51 -0.37 -0.36
N ILE A 65 -3.28 -0.45 0.15
CA ILE A 65 -3.00 -0.63 1.59
C ILE A 65 -3.59 0.53 2.38
N ASN A 66 -3.25 1.77 2.04
CA ASN A 66 -3.70 2.95 2.78
C ASN A 66 -5.23 3.11 2.72
N LEU A 67 -5.85 2.92 1.56
CA LEU A 67 -7.30 3.00 1.42
C LEU A 67 -8.02 1.89 2.18
N SER A 68 -7.52 0.65 2.13
CA SER A 68 -8.15 -0.48 2.82
C SER A 68 -8.05 -0.38 4.35
N LEU A 69 -6.97 0.24 4.85
CA LEU A 69 -6.76 0.50 6.28
C LEU A 69 -7.34 1.84 6.75
N GLY A 70 -7.72 2.72 5.82
CA GLY A 70 -8.22 4.06 6.07
C GLY A 70 -9.50 4.08 6.91
N LYS A 71 -9.64 5.16 7.68
CA LYS A 71 -10.84 5.46 8.48
C LYS A 71 -11.80 6.43 7.80
N PHE A 72 -11.34 7.13 6.77
CA PHE A 72 -12.16 8.08 6.03
C PHE A 72 -13.26 7.37 5.25
N GLU A 73 -14.43 7.97 5.21
CA GLU A 73 -15.61 7.38 4.57
C GLU A 73 -15.36 7.06 3.10
N GLY A 74 -15.72 5.84 2.69
CA GLY A 74 -15.55 5.34 1.32
C GLY A 74 -14.12 4.91 0.95
N HIS A 75 -13.08 5.20 1.75
CA HIS A 75 -11.72 4.72 1.45
C HIS A 75 -11.65 3.20 1.36
N ARG A 76 -12.23 2.53 2.36
CA ARG A 76 -12.17 1.07 2.44
C ARG A 76 -12.80 0.40 1.22
N ASP A 77 -13.94 0.90 0.77
CA ASP A 77 -14.66 0.33 -0.38
C ASP A 77 -13.84 0.49 -1.66
N ILE A 78 -13.22 1.66 -1.86
CA ILE A 78 -12.34 1.91 -3.00
C ILE A 78 -11.10 1.00 -2.91
N GLY A 79 -10.45 0.92 -1.75
CA GLY A 79 -9.27 0.08 -1.54
C GLY A 79 -9.54 -1.39 -1.85
N LEU A 80 -10.66 -1.92 -1.37
CA LEU A 80 -11.09 -3.30 -1.63
C LEU A 80 -11.48 -3.52 -3.10
N ALA A 81 -12.15 -2.56 -3.73
CA ALA A 81 -12.48 -2.63 -5.16
C ALA A 81 -11.22 -2.66 -6.04
N LEU A 82 -10.20 -1.85 -5.70
CA LEU A 82 -8.91 -1.86 -6.39
C LEU A 82 -8.13 -3.16 -6.13
N LEU A 83 -8.15 -3.69 -4.90
CA LEU A 83 -7.52 -4.96 -4.55
C LEU A 83 -8.00 -6.12 -5.42
N ARG A 84 -9.31 -6.19 -5.71
CA ARG A 84 -9.88 -7.24 -6.57
C ARG A 84 -9.36 -7.24 -8.00
N LYS A 85 -8.88 -6.09 -8.48
CA LYS A 85 -8.34 -5.95 -9.83
C LYS A 85 -6.87 -6.39 -9.94
N LEU A 86 -6.20 -6.62 -8.82
CA LEU A 86 -4.82 -7.10 -8.80
C LEU A 86 -4.73 -8.57 -9.28
N PRO A 87 -3.60 -8.98 -9.88
CA PRO A 87 -3.28 -10.39 -10.04
C PRO A 87 -2.99 -11.05 -8.68
N PRO A 88 -3.14 -12.39 -8.55
CA PRO A 88 -3.07 -13.07 -7.24
C PRO A 88 -1.76 -12.83 -6.46
N TYR A 89 -0.63 -12.73 -7.16
CA TYR A 89 0.66 -12.50 -6.51
C TYR A 89 0.78 -11.07 -5.92
N GLU A 90 0.13 -10.07 -6.53
CA GLU A 90 0.09 -8.70 -5.98
C GLU A 90 -0.88 -8.60 -4.80
N VAL A 91 -2.00 -9.32 -4.83
CA VAL A 91 -2.90 -9.45 -3.66
C VAL A 91 -2.12 -10.01 -2.47
N ARG A 92 -1.30 -11.04 -2.69
CA ARG A 92 -0.41 -11.58 -1.65
C ARG A 92 0.57 -10.53 -1.14
N ARG A 93 1.20 -9.73 -2.01
CA ARG A 93 2.13 -8.67 -1.57
C ARG A 93 1.46 -7.64 -0.66
N VAL A 94 0.26 -7.19 -1.01
CA VAL A 94 -0.54 -6.28 -0.17
C VAL A 94 -0.80 -6.92 1.20
N LEU A 95 -1.22 -8.18 1.22
CA LEU A 95 -1.49 -8.93 2.44
C LEU A 95 -0.23 -9.10 3.31
N ASP A 96 0.87 -9.51 2.71
CA ASP A 96 2.16 -9.73 3.38
C ASP A 96 2.69 -8.42 3.97
N PHE A 97 2.52 -7.29 3.29
CA PHE A 97 2.89 -5.97 3.81
C PHE A 97 2.05 -5.56 5.02
N VAL A 98 0.73 -5.78 5.00
CA VAL A 98 -0.13 -5.48 6.16
C VAL A 98 0.24 -6.37 7.36
N ARG A 99 0.40 -7.67 7.13
CA ARG A 99 0.77 -8.65 8.16
C ARG A 99 2.18 -8.42 8.70
N GLY A 100 3.09 -7.94 7.86
CA GLY A 100 4.52 -7.84 8.13
C GLY A 100 5.25 -9.18 8.09
N TRP A 101 6.55 -9.13 7.86
CA TRP A 101 7.45 -10.29 7.91
C TRP A 101 8.83 -9.88 8.41
N GLN A 102 9.66 -10.88 8.75
CA GLN A 102 11.01 -10.65 9.24
C GLN A 102 12.03 -11.34 8.34
N THR A 103 13.13 -10.66 8.07
CA THR A 103 14.33 -11.22 7.45
C THR A 103 15.47 -11.19 8.47
N TYR A 104 16.50 -12.01 8.27
CA TYR A 104 17.65 -12.07 9.15
C TYR A 104 18.90 -11.76 8.35
N VAL A 105 19.67 -10.77 8.81
CA VAL A 105 20.97 -10.44 8.23
C VAL A 105 22.06 -10.92 9.19
N SER A 106 23.07 -11.61 8.66
CA SER A 106 24.26 -11.99 9.42
C SER A 106 25.22 -10.82 9.49
N GLU A 107 25.48 -10.32 10.69
CA GLU A 107 26.58 -9.38 10.89
C GLU A 107 27.90 -10.18 10.94
N LYS A 108 28.70 -10.07 9.88
CA LYS A 108 29.98 -10.79 9.72
C LYS A 108 30.92 -10.59 10.91
N GLU A 109 30.80 -9.47 11.61
CA GLU A 109 31.66 -9.09 12.73
C GLU A 109 31.26 -9.72 14.07
N LYS A 110 29.98 -10.07 14.27
CA LYS A 110 29.47 -10.47 15.61
C LYS A 110 28.92 -11.89 15.72
N LYS A 111 28.86 -12.67 14.62
CA LYS A 111 28.19 -13.99 14.57
C LYS A 111 26.73 -13.96 15.09
N GLU A 112 26.10 -12.78 15.13
CA GLU A 112 24.71 -12.60 15.52
C GLU A 112 23.83 -12.39 14.27
N LYS A 113 22.60 -12.89 14.33
CA LYS A 113 21.58 -12.67 13.30
C LYS A 113 20.66 -11.54 13.76
N LYS A 114 20.69 -10.40 13.06
CA LYS A 114 19.80 -9.28 13.33
C LYS A 114 18.51 -9.44 12.55
N ALA A 115 17.38 -9.46 13.25
CA ALA A 115 16.06 -9.48 12.63
C ALA A 115 15.71 -8.10 12.08
N ILE A 116 15.43 -8.00 10.78
CA ILE A 116 14.90 -6.82 10.11
C ILE A 116 13.41 -7.04 9.90
N LYS A 117 12.61 -6.08 10.39
CA LYS A 117 11.15 -6.10 10.27
C LYS A 117 10.73 -5.34 9.01
N HIS A 118 9.80 -5.93 8.27
CA HIS A 118 9.21 -5.35 7.06
C HIS A 118 7.69 -5.32 7.18
N GLY A 119 7.05 -4.30 6.59
CA GLY A 119 5.62 -4.11 6.63
C GLY A 119 5.09 -3.60 7.98
N LEU A 120 3.77 -3.63 8.13
CA LEU A 120 3.07 -2.88 9.17
C LEU A 120 2.88 -3.64 10.49
N PHE A 121 2.99 -4.97 10.48
CA PHE A 121 2.68 -5.82 11.64
C PHE A 121 1.29 -5.53 12.24
N ARG A 122 0.31 -5.24 11.38
CA ARG A 122 -1.08 -4.95 11.78
C ARG A 122 -1.95 -6.18 11.53
N ASN A 123 -3.01 -6.31 12.33
CA ASN A 123 -4.05 -7.31 12.08
C ASN A 123 -4.75 -7.01 10.75
N VAL A 124 -4.85 -8.01 9.89
CA VAL A 124 -5.54 -7.89 8.61
C VAL A 124 -7.04 -7.68 8.87
N PRO A 125 -7.64 -6.56 8.39
CA PRO A 125 -9.05 -6.27 8.61
C PRO A 125 -9.95 -7.41 8.13
N ARG A 126 -11.06 -7.65 8.83
CA ARG A 126 -12.03 -8.69 8.43
C ARG A 126 -12.55 -8.44 7.02
N SER A 127 -12.82 -7.18 6.66
CA SER A 127 -13.26 -6.78 5.32
C SER A 127 -12.29 -7.22 4.23
N MET A 128 -10.98 -7.01 4.45
CA MET A 128 -9.93 -7.44 3.51
C MET A 128 -9.88 -8.96 3.39
N ARG A 129 -9.96 -9.69 4.51
CA ARG A 129 -10.02 -11.17 4.48
C ARG A 129 -11.23 -11.68 3.71
N THR A 130 -12.41 -11.12 3.98
CA THR A 130 -13.65 -11.46 3.27
C THR A 130 -13.51 -11.21 1.77
N GLU A 131 -12.96 -10.07 1.38
CA GLU A 131 -12.79 -9.72 -0.03
C GLU A 131 -11.79 -10.63 -0.75
N ILE A 132 -10.66 -10.96 -0.11
CA ILE A 132 -9.67 -11.89 -0.65
C ILE A 132 -10.28 -13.29 -0.82
N THR A 133 -11.05 -13.78 0.16
CA THR A 133 -11.74 -15.07 0.04
C THR A 133 -12.72 -15.08 -1.12
N ARG A 134 -13.50 -14.00 -1.29
CA ARG A 134 -14.43 -13.86 -2.41
C ARG A 134 -13.68 -13.87 -3.75
N TYR A 135 -12.64 -13.06 -3.87
CA TYR A 135 -11.78 -12.96 -5.04
C TYR A 135 -11.19 -14.32 -5.45
N LEU A 136 -10.69 -15.11 -4.51
CA LEU A 136 -10.12 -16.44 -4.81
C LEU A 136 -11.20 -17.42 -5.30
N ARG A 137 -12.36 -17.46 -4.64
CA ARG A 137 -13.48 -18.33 -5.04
C ARG A 137 -13.98 -18.03 -6.45
N GLU A 138 -14.10 -16.76 -6.80
CA GLU A 138 -14.55 -16.35 -8.13
C GLU A 138 -13.55 -16.80 -9.20
N ARG A 139 -12.24 -16.64 -8.96
CA ARG A 139 -11.21 -17.12 -9.89
C ARG A 139 -11.12 -18.64 -10.01
N GLU A 140 -11.38 -19.37 -8.92
CA GLU A 140 -11.42 -20.84 -8.95
C GLU A 140 -12.63 -21.35 -9.73
N ALA A 141 -13.74 -20.61 -9.77
CA ALA A 141 -14.93 -20.96 -10.53
C ALA A 141 -14.81 -20.66 -12.04
N ASP A 142 -13.92 -19.74 -12.43
CA ASP A 142 -13.65 -19.37 -13.82
C ASP A 142 -12.63 -20.30 -14.53
N ASN A 143 -12.02 -21.24 -13.80
CA ASN A 143 -11.11 -22.28 -14.32
C ASN A 143 -11.80 -23.63 -14.49
#